data_AF-A0A4Z2I6R0-F1
#
_entry.id   AF-A0A4Z2I6R0-F1
#
_cell.length_a   1.000
_cell.length_b   1.000
_cell.length_c   1.000
_cell.angle_alpha   90.00
_cell.angle_beta   90.00
_cell.angle_gamma   90.00
#
_symmetry.space_group_name_H-M   'P 1'
#
loop_
_entity.id
_entity.type
_entity.pdbx_description
1 polymer ?
#
loop_
_entity_poly.entity_id
_entity_poly.type
_entity_poly.pdbx_seq_one_letter_code
_entity_poly.pdbx_strand_id
1 'polypeptide(L)'
;MVDVRRLKMLQMVQLFKCEEDALQSVEWLGELLDALLKTHVRLGDDSQETRTMLDKHRKFVDVAQSTYDYGRQLLQATVVLCQSLRCTTRSSGDTLPRLNRLWKQFSVSGEERQHRLELALDFHAAGERVRRGERRGGGGERERQTGRRDHNVTEQYFGSPSDTAAAAEAVRERLLLVEERRLQLQEAELHDDEEEEEEEEEARALDGKEARLDVIGEELSEKEEEEEEKEGGRQDEDLERATQDC
;
A
#
# COMPACT_ATOMS: atom_id res chain seq x y z
N MET A 1 41.27 -4.79 19.34
CA MET A 1 40.00 -5.13 20.02
C MET A 1 39.03 -3.94 20.09
N VAL A 2 39.51 -2.72 20.37
CA VAL A 2 38.70 -1.47 20.35
C VAL A 2 38.06 -1.20 18.98
N ASP A 3 38.77 -1.47 17.88
CA ASP A 3 38.26 -1.21 16.53
C ASP A 3 37.09 -2.10 16.13
N VAL A 4 37.09 -3.36 16.59
CA VAL A 4 35.99 -4.31 16.33
C VAL A 4 34.72 -3.90 17.09
N ARG A 5 34.87 -3.47 18.36
CA ARG A 5 33.75 -2.97 19.16
C ARG A 5 33.17 -1.69 18.57
N ARG A 6 34.04 -0.76 18.15
CA ARG A 6 33.65 0.48 17.47
C ARG A 6 32.95 0.22 16.14
N LEU A 7 33.45 -0.71 15.34
CA LEU A 7 32.84 -1.11 14.07
C LEU A 7 31.43 -1.69 14.29
N LYS A 8 31.25 -2.60 15.24
CA LYS A 8 29.93 -3.18 15.56
C LYS A 8 28.94 -2.12 16.03
N MET A 9 29.37 -1.15 16.84
CA MET A 9 28.51 -0.01 17.23
C MET A 9 28.09 0.82 16.02
N LEU A 10 29.02 1.14 15.11
CA LEU A 10 28.70 1.89 13.89
C LEU A 10 27.71 1.12 12.99
N GLN A 11 27.92 -0.18 12.81
CA GLN A 11 27.02 -1.04 12.04
C GLN A 11 25.63 -1.11 12.68
N MET A 12 25.54 -1.14 14.01
CA MET A 12 24.27 -1.14 14.72
C MET A 12 23.53 0.19 14.56
N VAL A 13 24.23 1.33 14.61
CA VAL A 13 23.64 2.65 14.30
C VAL A 13 23.14 2.72 12.86
N GLN A 14 23.93 2.20 11.90
CA GLN A 14 23.52 2.13 10.50
C GLN A 14 22.28 1.25 10.30
N LEU A 15 22.19 0.12 11.02
CA LEU A 15 21.04 -0.77 10.96
C LEU A 15 19.77 -0.03 11.37
N PHE A 16 19.77 0.62 12.53
CA PHE A 16 18.61 1.39 12.99
C PHE A 16 18.21 2.49 12.01
N LYS A 17 19.19 3.20 11.45
CA LYS A 17 18.93 4.23 10.45
C LYS A 17 18.31 3.65 9.18
N CYS A 18 18.82 2.53 8.67
CA CYS A 18 18.26 1.88 7.49
C CYS A 18 16.83 1.39 7.73
N GLU A 19 16.55 0.86 8.93
CA GLU A 19 15.19 0.45 9.32
C GLU A 19 14.22 1.65 9.38
N GLU A 20 14.65 2.77 9.97
CA GLU A 20 13.87 4.01 10.06
C GLU A 20 13.64 4.65 8.67
N ASP A 21 14.70 4.83 7.88
CA ASP A 21 14.62 5.39 6.54
C ASP A 21 13.74 4.52 5.61
N ALA A 22 13.73 3.19 5.81
CA ALA A 22 12.89 2.29 5.04
C ALA A 22 11.39 2.50 5.36
N LEU A 23 11.04 2.66 6.64
CA LEU A 23 9.68 3.01 7.04
C LEU A 23 9.26 4.36 6.45
N GLN A 24 10.15 5.35 6.47
CA GLN A 24 9.88 6.65 5.88
C GLN A 24 9.62 6.57 4.36
N SER A 25 10.34 5.69 3.65
CA SER A 25 10.10 5.46 2.22
C SER A 25 8.71 4.90 1.93
N VAL A 26 8.17 4.06 2.83
CA VAL A 26 6.80 3.51 2.74
C VAL A 26 5.78 4.64 2.89
N GLU A 27 5.96 5.54 3.86
CA GLU A 27 5.10 6.71 4.05
C GLU A 27 5.09 7.63 2.83
N TRP A 28 6.29 7.99 2.32
CA TRP A 28 6.39 8.83 1.12
C TRP A 28 5.73 8.19 -0.10
N LEU A 29 5.87 6.86 -0.28
CA LEU A 29 5.18 6.17 -1.36
C LEU A 29 3.66 6.17 -1.18
N GLY A 30 3.18 6.07 0.06
CA GLY A 30 1.76 6.22 0.39
C GLY A 30 1.23 7.62 0.04
N GLU A 31 1.94 8.68 0.41
CA GLU A 31 1.58 10.06 0.06
C GLU A 31 1.51 10.29 -1.46
N LEU A 32 2.44 9.68 -2.21
CA LEU A 32 2.44 9.71 -3.67
C LEU A 32 1.23 8.96 -4.24
N LEU A 33 0.88 7.79 -3.69
CA LEU A 33 -0.32 7.06 -4.08
C LEU A 33 -1.58 7.89 -3.84
N ASP A 34 -1.71 8.52 -2.67
CA ASP A 34 -2.84 9.39 -2.36
C ASP A 34 -2.94 10.58 -3.32
N ALA A 35 -1.81 11.22 -3.64
CA ALA A 35 -1.77 12.33 -4.59
C ALA A 35 -2.17 11.89 -6.00
N LEU A 36 -1.76 10.67 -6.41
CA LEU A 36 -2.17 10.06 -7.66
C LEU A 36 -3.68 9.87 -7.70
N LEU A 37 -4.25 9.18 -6.71
CA LEU A 37 -5.68 8.86 -6.63
C LEU A 37 -6.55 10.13 -6.61
N LYS A 38 -6.12 11.19 -5.92
CA LYS A 38 -6.83 12.49 -5.90
C LYS A 38 -6.89 13.17 -7.27
N THR A 39 -5.96 12.86 -8.18
CA THR A 39 -5.83 13.57 -9.44
C THR A 39 -6.02 12.68 -10.67
N HIS A 40 -6.24 11.37 -10.51
CA HIS A 40 -6.19 10.39 -11.59
C HIS A 40 -7.29 10.51 -12.67
N VAL A 41 -8.41 11.19 -12.39
CA VAL A 41 -9.48 11.46 -13.37
C VAL A 41 -9.28 12.78 -14.13
N ARG A 42 -8.40 13.68 -13.65
CA ARG A 42 -8.21 15.00 -14.27
C ARG A 42 -7.51 14.86 -15.62
N LEU A 43 -8.10 15.46 -16.64
CA LEU A 43 -7.59 15.57 -18.03
C LEU A 43 -7.40 17.04 -18.40
N GLY A 44 -6.76 17.30 -19.54
CA GLY A 44 -6.60 18.66 -20.09
C GLY A 44 -7.73 19.03 -21.05
N ASP A 45 -8.00 20.34 -21.16
CA ASP A 45 -9.09 20.88 -22.00
C ASP A 45 -8.71 20.95 -23.50
N ASP A 46 -7.41 20.92 -23.80
CA ASP A 46 -6.89 20.87 -25.16
C ASP A 46 -5.66 19.94 -25.30
N SER A 47 -5.14 19.82 -26.52
CA SER A 47 -3.99 18.95 -26.83
C SER A 47 -2.71 19.39 -26.11
N GLN A 48 -2.50 20.70 -25.93
CA GLN A 48 -1.30 21.26 -25.32
C GLN A 48 -1.31 21.04 -23.80
N GLU A 49 -2.45 21.31 -23.15
CA GLU A 49 -2.63 21.07 -21.73
C GLU A 49 -2.52 19.57 -21.42
N THR A 50 -3.19 18.71 -22.19
CA THR A 50 -3.15 17.26 -21.99
C THR A 50 -1.73 16.71 -22.13
N ARG A 51 -0.96 17.21 -23.11
CA ARG A 51 0.46 16.85 -23.25
C ARG A 51 1.29 17.30 -22.05
N THR A 52 1.04 18.50 -21.54
CA THR A 52 1.72 19.01 -20.34
C THR A 52 1.39 18.18 -19.11
N MET A 53 0.15 17.72 -18.96
CA MET A 53 -0.27 16.82 -17.89
C MET A 53 0.41 15.45 -18.02
N LEU A 54 0.52 14.90 -19.24
CA LEU A 54 1.23 13.64 -19.51
C LEU A 54 2.72 13.72 -19.12
N ASP A 55 3.39 14.82 -19.49
CA ASP A 55 4.81 15.01 -19.15
C ASP A 55 5.02 15.18 -17.63
N LYS A 56 4.09 15.85 -16.93
CA LYS A 56 4.09 15.94 -15.47
C LYS A 56 3.86 14.57 -14.82
N HIS A 57 2.92 13.79 -15.35
CA HIS A 57 2.61 12.44 -14.86
C HIS A 57 3.81 11.51 -14.99
N ARG A 58 4.52 11.51 -16.13
CA ARG A 58 5.74 10.71 -16.31
C ARG A 58 6.81 11.01 -15.26
N LYS A 59 7.11 12.30 -15.05
CA LYS A 59 8.06 12.73 -14.01
C LYS A 59 7.62 12.32 -12.61
N PHE A 60 6.31 12.37 -12.35
CA PHE A 60 5.74 11.95 -11.08
C PHE A 60 5.90 10.44 -10.85
N VAL A 61 5.70 9.62 -11.88
CA VAL A 61 5.99 8.18 -11.83
C VAL A 61 7.48 7.91 -11.59
N ASP A 62 8.37 8.65 -12.25
CA ASP A 62 9.84 8.51 -12.03
C ASP A 62 10.23 8.80 -10.56
N VAL A 63 9.59 9.80 -9.94
CA VAL A 63 9.78 10.11 -8.51
C VAL A 63 9.31 8.95 -7.64
N ALA A 64 8.12 8.40 -7.89
CA ALA A 64 7.59 7.28 -7.12
C ALA A 64 8.43 6.01 -7.26
N GLN A 65 8.90 5.70 -8.48
CA GLN A 65 9.83 4.59 -8.75
C GLN A 65 11.12 4.77 -7.95
N SER A 66 11.70 5.97 -7.96
CA SER A 66 12.92 6.26 -7.22
C SER A 66 12.75 6.11 -5.71
N THR A 67 11.60 6.54 -5.16
CA THR A 67 11.25 6.35 -3.75
C THR A 67 11.12 4.88 -3.39
N TYR A 68 10.45 4.09 -4.23
CA TYR A 68 10.32 2.64 -4.05
C TYR A 68 11.68 1.93 -4.08
N ASP A 69 12.53 2.25 -5.06
CA ASP A 69 13.86 1.66 -5.19
C ASP A 69 14.78 2.04 -4.02
N TYR A 70 14.68 3.26 -3.51
CA TYR A 70 15.36 3.70 -2.30
C TYR A 70 14.97 2.84 -1.09
N GLY A 71 13.67 2.65 -0.86
CA GLY A 71 13.16 1.79 0.21
C GLY A 71 13.67 0.34 0.11
N ARG A 72 13.66 -0.23 -1.09
CA ARG A 72 14.19 -1.58 -1.34
C ARG A 72 15.68 -1.69 -1.05
N GLN A 73 16.48 -0.69 -1.45
CA GLN A 73 17.92 -0.68 -1.20
C GLN A 73 18.23 -0.60 0.30
N LEU A 74 17.46 0.17 1.06
CA LEU A 74 17.59 0.25 2.52
C LEU A 74 17.27 -1.10 3.17
N LEU A 75 16.18 -1.75 2.77
CA LEU A 75 15.80 -3.07 3.28
C LEU A 75 16.86 -4.14 2.93
N GLN A 76 17.45 -4.07 1.74
CA GLN A 76 18.57 -4.93 1.38
C GLN A 76 19.81 -4.66 2.25
N ALA A 77 20.13 -3.39 2.52
CA ALA A 77 21.22 -3.02 3.42
C ALA A 77 20.99 -3.53 4.85
N THR A 78 19.76 -3.44 5.36
CA THR A 78 19.34 -4.00 6.66
C THR A 78 19.65 -5.50 6.73
N VAL A 79 19.29 -6.28 5.71
CA VAL A 79 19.60 -7.72 5.65
C VAL A 79 21.11 -7.99 5.71
N VAL A 80 21.91 -7.24 4.96
CA VAL A 80 23.38 -7.37 4.95
C VAL A 80 23.99 -7.01 6.31
N LEU A 81 23.50 -5.96 6.96
CA LEU A 81 23.95 -5.54 8.29
C LEU A 81 23.61 -6.58 9.36
N CYS A 82 22.41 -7.15 9.33
CA CYS A 82 22.01 -8.24 10.21
C CYS A 82 22.90 -9.48 10.07
N GLN A 83 23.23 -9.88 8.84
CA GLN A 83 24.18 -10.97 8.58
C GLN A 83 25.57 -10.68 9.16
N SER A 84 26.08 -9.45 8.98
CA SER A 84 27.38 -9.02 9.53
C SER A 84 27.39 -9.01 11.06
N LEU A 85 26.29 -8.59 11.68
CA LEU A 85 26.15 -8.50 13.14
C LEU A 85 25.75 -9.83 13.79
N ARG A 86 25.31 -10.81 12.99
CA ARG A 86 24.69 -12.07 13.43
C ARG A 86 23.49 -11.81 14.35
N CYS A 87 22.65 -10.84 13.96
CA CYS A 87 21.40 -10.53 14.63
C CYS A 87 20.24 -10.59 13.62
N THR A 88 19.03 -10.70 14.14
CA THR A 88 17.79 -10.59 13.35
C THR A 88 17.35 -9.13 13.30
N THR A 89 16.57 -8.76 12.27
CA THR A 89 15.96 -7.42 12.18
C THR A 89 14.96 -7.24 13.33
N ARG A 90 14.83 -6.02 13.85
CA ARG A 90 13.78 -5.70 14.85
C ARG A 90 12.63 -4.94 14.20
N SER A 91 12.90 -4.16 13.14
CA SER A 91 11.83 -3.59 12.33
C SER A 91 11.31 -4.64 11.34
N SER A 92 10.00 -4.66 11.22
CA SER A 92 9.18 -5.83 10.92
C SER A 92 9.47 -6.49 9.57
N GLY A 93 9.29 -7.81 9.52
CA GLY A 93 9.18 -8.56 8.27
C GLY A 93 8.12 -7.99 7.30
N ASP A 94 7.26 -7.09 7.79
CA ASP A 94 6.11 -6.51 7.08
C ASP A 94 6.45 -5.24 6.31
N THR A 95 7.59 -4.60 6.57
CA THR A 95 7.96 -3.35 5.88
C THR A 95 8.12 -3.57 4.37
N LEU A 96 8.77 -4.67 3.95
CA LEU A 96 8.92 -5.02 2.54
C LEU A 96 7.58 -5.39 1.88
N PRO A 97 6.74 -6.27 2.46
CA PRO A 97 5.38 -6.49 1.99
C PRO A 97 4.56 -5.21 1.81
N ARG A 98 4.59 -4.30 2.79
CA ARG A 98 3.85 -3.03 2.75
C ARG A 98 4.35 -2.12 1.62
N LEU A 99 5.68 -1.97 1.47
CA LEU A 99 6.29 -1.23 0.37
C LEU A 99 5.87 -1.79 -0.99
N ASN A 100 5.89 -3.13 -1.15
CA ASN A 100 5.49 -3.79 -2.38
C ASN A 100 3.99 -3.64 -2.68
N ARG A 101 3.13 -3.70 -1.65
CA ARG A 101 1.67 -3.51 -1.80
C ARG A 101 1.37 -2.11 -2.33
N LEU A 102 1.95 -1.08 -1.71
CA LEU A 102 1.80 0.32 -2.15
C LEU A 102 2.34 0.52 -3.57
N TRP A 103 3.52 -0.04 -3.89
CA TRP A 103 4.09 0.06 -5.23
C TRP A 103 3.21 -0.58 -6.30
N LYS A 104 2.64 -1.75 -6.00
CA LYS A 104 1.71 -2.44 -6.92
C LYS A 104 0.46 -1.60 -7.18
N GLN A 105 -0.15 -1.04 -6.13
CA GLN A 105 -1.30 -0.15 -6.26
C GLN A 105 -0.95 1.10 -7.07
N PHE A 106 0.17 1.76 -6.75
CA PHE A 106 0.66 2.93 -7.48
C PHE A 106 0.89 2.63 -8.96
N SER A 107 1.54 1.51 -9.28
CA SER A 107 1.86 1.13 -10.66
C SER A 107 0.59 0.96 -11.49
N VAL A 108 -0.40 0.21 -10.97
CA VAL A 108 -1.68 -0.01 -11.67
C VAL A 108 -2.42 1.30 -11.90
N SER A 109 -2.61 2.12 -10.85
CA SER A 109 -3.29 3.41 -10.99
C SER A 109 -2.51 4.40 -11.87
N GLY A 110 -1.19 4.32 -11.85
CA GLY A 110 -0.30 5.17 -12.64
C GLY A 110 -0.36 4.85 -14.13
N GLU A 111 -0.36 3.56 -14.48
CA GLU A 111 -0.55 3.07 -15.84
C GLU A 111 -1.94 3.42 -16.39
N GLU A 112 -2.99 3.23 -15.58
CA GLU A 112 -4.34 3.56 -15.99
C GLU A 112 -4.48 5.06 -16.31
N ARG A 113 -3.93 5.92 -15.44
CA ARG A 113 -3.93 7.37 -15.69
C ARG A 113 -3.13 7.74 -16.93
N GLN A 114 -1.96 7.13 -17.12
CA GLN A 114 -1.13 7.36 -18.31
C GLN A 114 -1.94 7.05 -19.58
N HIS A 115 -2.62 5.91 -19.61
CA HIS A 115 -3.46 5.50 -20.73
C HIS A 115 -4.61 6.49 -21.00
N ARG A 116 -5.32 6.92 -19.94
CA ARG A 116 -6.40 7.93 -20.07
C ARG A 116 -5.89 9.24 -20.67
N LEU A 117 -4.72 9.73 -20.24
CA LEU A 117 -4.13 10.95 -20.76
C LEU A 117 -3.70 10.81 -22.24
N GLU A 118 -3.16 9.65 -22.62
CA GLU A 118 -2.81 9.35 -24.02
C GLU A 118 -4.05 9.33 -24.93
N LEU A 119 -5.12 8.66 -24.51
CA LEU A 119 -6.39 8.66 -25.24
C LEU A 119 -6.97 10.08 -25.38
N ALA A 120 -6.92 10.89 -24.31
CA ALA A 120 -7.38 12.27 -24.34
C ALA A 120 -6.54 13.11 -25.32
N LEU A 121 -5.22 12.90 -25.38
CA LEU A 121 -4.34 13.58 -26.32
C LEU A 121 -4.70 13.23 -27.77
N ASP A 122 -4.93 11.95 -28.06
CA ASP A 122 -5.32 11.48 -29.39
C ASP A 122 -6.67 12.04 -29.82
N PHE A 123 -7.63 12.12 -28.88
CA PHE A 123 -8.94 12.74 -29.10
C PHE A 123 -8.80 14.23 -29.49
N HIS A 124 -8.04 15.01 -28.70
CA HIS A 124 -7.82 16.43 -29.01
C HIS A 124 -7.11 16.62 -30.35
N ALA A 125 -6.09 15.81 -30.64
CA ALA A 125 -5.38 15.84 -31.92
C ALA A 125 -6.27 15.47 -33.12
N ALA A 126 -7.20 14.53 -32.95
CA ALA A 126 -8.21 14.21 -33.97
C ALA A 126 -9.18 15.39 -34.18
N GLY A 127 -9.69 15.98 -33.09
CA GLY A 127 -10.59 17.14 -33.15
C GLY A 127 -9.96 18.37 -33.82
N GLU A 128 -8.69 18.64 -33.56
CA GLU A 128 -7.95 19.71 -34.24
C GLU A 128 -7.78 19.46 -35.75
N ARG A 129 -7.52 18.21 -36.15
CA ARG A 129 -7.41 17.84 -37.57
C ARG A 129 -8.73 18.05 -38.31
N VAL A 130 -9.85 17.67 -37.72
CA VAL A 130 -11.20 17.88 -38.30
C VAL A 130 -11.47 19.38 -38.46
N ARG A 131 -11.27 20.19 -37.41
CA ARG A 131 -11.46 21.66 -37.48
C ARG A 131 -10.58 22.32 -38.55
N ARG A 132 -9.35 21.83 -38.75
CA ARG A 132 -8.46 22.32 -39.82
C ARG A 132 -8.94 21.87 -41.21
N GLY A 133 -9.49 20.66 -41.33
CA GLY A 133 -10.08 20.14 -42.57
C GLY A 133 -11.33 20.92 -43.00
N GLU A 134 -12.22 21.23 -42.05
CA GLU A 134 -13.42 22.06 -42.30
C GLU A 134 -13.06 23.48 -42.78
N ARG A 135 -12.00 24.09 -42.24
CA ARG A 135 -11.52 25.41 -42.69
C ARG A 135 -10.96 25.40 -44.12
N ARG A 136 -10.47 24.27 -44.63
CA ARG A 136 -10.05 24.14 -46.04
C ARG A 136 -11.21 23.86 -46.99
N GLY A 137 -12.36 23.39 -46.49
CA GLY A 137 -13.56 23.12 -47.28
C GLY A 137 -14.57 24.29 -47.36
N GLY A 138 -14.44 25.31 -46.50
CA GLY A 138 -15.43 26.41 -46.38
C GLY A 138 -15.25 27.62 -47.30
N GLY A 139 -14.33 27.57 -48.27
CA GLY A 139 -13.98 28.70 -49.15
C GLY A 139 -14.28 28.45 -50.62
N GLY A 140 -15.49 28.02 -50.96
CA GLY A 140 -15.90 27.83 -52.35
C GLY A 140 -17.40 27.76 -52.49
N GLU A 141 -18.02 28.88 -52.84
CA GLU A 141 -19.33 28.89 -53.50
C GLU A 141 -19.26 27.93 -54.69
N ARG A 142 -19.88 26.75 -54.56
CA ARG A 142 -20.31 25.94 -55.68
C ARG A 142 -21.73 25.50 -55.42
N GLU A 143 -22.65 26.31 -55.93
CA GLU A 143 -23.85 25.84 -56.61
C GLU A 143 -23.52 24.56 -57.39
N ARG A 144 -23.82 23.39 -56.81
CA ARG A 144 -24.06 22.14 -57.55
C ARG A 144 -25.08 21.31 -56.79
N GLN A 145 -26.30 21.37 -57.29
CA GLN A 145 -27.18 20.23 -57.55
C GLN A 145 -26.94 19.00 -56.66
N THR A 146 -27.88 18.79 -55.74
CA THR A 146 -28.55 17.51 -55.50
C THR A 146 -27.83 16.28 -56.08
N GLY A 147 -27.07 15.55 -55.26
CA GLY A 147 -26.47 14.29 -55.71
C GLY A 147 -25.67 13.58 -54.63
N ARG A 148 -26.37 12.74 -53.84
CA ARG A 148 -25.88 11.57 -53.09
C ARG A 148 -24.61 11.75 -52.24
N ARG A 149 -24.82 11.93 -50.93
CA ARG A 149 -23.78 11.94 -49.89
C ARG A 149 -23.16 10.55 -49.70
N ASP A 150 -21.84 10.55 -49.49
CA ASP A 150 -21.00 9.43 -49.09
C ASP A 150 -21.42 8.85 -47.72
N HIS A 151 -22.42 7.96 -47.72
CA HIS A 151 -22.88 7.26 -46.51
C HIS A 151 -22.05 6.01 -46.13
N ASN A 152 -21.02 5.66 -46.90
CA ASN A 152 -20.46 4.30 -46.80
C ASN A 152 -19.25 4.13 -45.86
N VAL A 153 -18.55 5.20 -45.46
CA VAL A 153 -17.30 5.05 -44.68
C VAL A 153 -17.55 5.04 -43.17
N THR A 154 -18.50 5.83 -42.68
CA THR A 154 -18.77 5.95 -41.24
C THR A 154 -19.55 4.76 -40.69
N GLU A 155 -20.51 4.22 -41.46
CA GLU A 155 -21.28 3.03 -41.07
C GLU A 155 -20.44 1.74 -41.05
N GLN A 156 -19.39 1.67 -41.87
CA GLN A 156 -18.55 0.47 -42.00
C GLN A 156 -17.61 0.26 -40.80
N TYR A 157 -17.33 1.29 -40.00
CA TYR A 157 -16.37 1.22 -38.89
C TYR A 157 -17.00 1.53 -37.51
N PHE A 158 -18.00 2.41 -37.44
CA PHE A 158 -18.60 2.84 -36.17
C PHE A 158 -20.07 2.39 -35.98
N GLY A 159 -20.67 1.74 -36.98
CA GLY A 159 -22.08 1.37 -36.96
C GLY A 159 -23.01 2.58 -37.15
N SER A 160 -24.31 2.39 -36.96
CA SER A 160 -25.24 3.53 -36.94
C SER A 160 -24.92 4.43 -35.73
N PRO A 161 -25.12 5.76 -35.80
CA PRO A 161 -24.96 6.65 -34.65
C PRO A 161 -25.71 6.18 -33.39
N SER A 162 -26.83 5.46 -33.57
CA SER A 162 -27.57 4.82 -32.47
C SER A 162 -26.80 3.66 -31.84
N ASP A 163 -26.10 2.86 -32.64
CA ASP A 163 -25.32 1.72 -32.19
C ASP A 163 -24.06 2.19 -31.45
N THR A 164 -23.42 3.27 -31.95
CA THR A 164 -22.27 3.88 -31.28
C THR A 164 -22.67 4.48 -29.92
N ALA A 165 -23.84 5.12 -29.83
CA ALA A 165 -24.38 5.64 -28.58
C ALA A 165 -24.69 4.51 -27.58
N ALA A 166 -25.34 3.43 -28.04
CA ALA A 166 -25.62 2.25 -27.21
C ALA A 166 -24.33 1.56 -26.73
N ALA A 167 -23.31 1.45 -27.59
CA ALA A 167 -22.00 0.92 -27.21
C ALA A 167 -21.30 1.78 -26.15
N ALA A 168 -21.40 3.11 -26.26
CA ALA A 168 -20.87 4.04 -25.26
C ALA A 168 -21.60 3.95 -23.92
N GLU A 169 -22.92 3.75 -23.93
CA GLU A 169 -23.71 3.48 -22.72
C GLU A 169 -23.32 2.15 -22.07
N ALA A 170 -23.17 1.08 -22.85
CA ALA A 170 -22.72 -0.22 -22.33
C ALA A 170 -21.30 -0.18 -21.75
N VAL A 171 -20.40 0.63 -22.32
CA VAL A 171 -19.06 0.87 -21.73
C VAL A 171 -19.16 1.60 -20.40
N ARG A 172 -20.03 2.62 -20.30
CA ARG A 172 -20.27 3.35 -19.04
C ARG A 172 -20.85 2.45 -17.95
N GLU A 173 -21.83 1.60 -18.27
CA GLU A 173 -22.39 0.63 -17.32
C GLU A 173 -21.33 -0.36 -16.83
N ARG A 174 -20.48 -0.87 -17.74
CA ARG A 174 -19.38 -1.76 -17.32
C ARG A 174 -18.37 -1.05 -16.42
N LEU A 175 -18.04 0.22 -16.70
CA LEU A 175 -17.16 1.03 -15.85
C LEU A 175 -17.76 1.24 -14.45
N LEU A 176 -19.06 1.49 -14.35
CA LEU A 176 -19.75 1.61 -13.07
C LEU A 176 -19.72 0.29 -12.28
N LEU A 177 -19.94 -0.85 -12.94
CA LEU A 177 -19.85 -2.18 -12.31
C LEU A 177 -18.43 -2.51 -11.84
N VAL A 178 -17.40 -2.08 -12.59
CA VAL A 178 -16.00 -2.25 -12.17
C VAL A 178 -15.70 -1.42 -10.92
N GLU A 179 -16.21 -0.19 -10.85
CA GLU A 179 -16.03 0.68 -9.69
C GLU A 179 -16.82 0.18 -8.47
N GLU A 180 -18.04 -0.31 -8.67
CA GLU A 180 -18.84 -0.94 -7.61
C GLU A 180 -18.13 -2.18 -7.04
N ARG A 181 -17.58 -3.04 -7.90
CA ARG A 181 -16.79 -4.20 -7.46
C ARG A 181 -15.50 -3.79 -6.74
N ARG A 182 -14.88 -2.69 -7.14
CA ARG A 182 -13.69 -2.13 -6.47
C ARG A 182 -14.05 -1.65 -5.06
N LEU A 183 -15.18 -0.97 -4.90
CA LEU A 183 -15.68 -0.52 -3.60
C LEU A 183 -16.05 -1.71 -2.69
N GLN A 184 -16.71 -2.73 -3.23
CA GLN A 184 -17.03 -3.96 -2.47
C GLN A 184 -15.78 -4.69 -1.98
N LEU A 185 -14.72 -4.75 -2.79
CA LEU A 185 -13.46 -5.35 -2.37
C LEU A 185 -12.74 -4.51 -1.31
N GLN A 186 -12.83 -3.18 -1.41
CA GLN A 186 -12.27 -2.29 -0.39
C GLN A 186 -13.04 -2.39 0.93
N GLU A 187 -14.37 -2.54 0.87
CA GLU A 187 -15.23 -2.74 2.04
C GLU A 187 -15.00 -4.12 2.68
N ALA A 188 -14.74 -5.16 1.87
CA ALA A 188 -14.34 -6.48 2.35
C ALA A 188 -12.94 -6.48 2.98
N GLU A 189 -11.96 -5.78 2.40
CA GLU A 189 -10.63 -5.63 3.02
C GLU A 189 -10.72 -4.92 4.38
N LEU A 190 -11.58 -3.90 4.51
CA LEU A 190 -11.80 -3.22 5.79
C LEU A 190 -12.49 -4.13 6.82
N HIS A 191 -13.42 -4.98 6.37
CA HIS A 191 -14.08 -5.95 7.23
C HIS A 191 -13.13 -7.05 7.70
N ASP A 192 -12.26 -7.56 6.81
CA ASP A 192 -11.23 -8.53 7.17
C ASP A 192 -10.21 -7.92 8.16
N ASP A 193 -9.83 -6.65 7.97
CA ASP A 193 -8.94 -5.92 8.90
C ASP A 193 -9.62 -5.71 10.28
N GLU A 194 -10.92 -5.44 10.33
CA GLU A 194 -11.70 -5.32 11.58
C GLU A 194 -11.84 -6.68 12.30
N GLU A 195 -12.07 -7.78 11.57
CA GLU A 195 -12.09 -9.13 12.15
C GLU A 195 -10.71 -9.54 12.70
N GLU A 196 -9.61 -9.22 12.01
CA GLU A 196 -8.25 -9.47 12.50
C GLU A 196 -7.94 -8.66 13.79
N GLU A 197 -8.39 -7.41 13.89
CA GLU A 197 -8.23 -6.63 15.13
C GLU A 197 -9.04 -7.21 16.31
N GLU A 198 -10.27 -7.69 16.07
CA GLU A 198 -11.08 -8.36 17.09
C GLU A 198 -10.43 -9.67 17.58
N GLU A 199 -9.88 -10.48 16.68
CA GLU A 199 -9.15 -11.71 17.02
C GLU A 199 -7.88 -11.41 17.83
N GLU A 200 -7.12 -10.37 17.46
CA GLU A 200 -5.95 -9.93 18.23
C GLU A 200 -6.32 -9.42 19.64
N GLU A 201 -7.42 -8.70 19.78
CA GLU A 201 -7.89 -8.22 21.08
C GLU A 201 -8.33 -9.39 21.99
N GLU A 202 -9.01 -10.38 21.42
CA GLU A 202 -9.40 -11.59 22.15
C GLU A 202 -8.17 -12.42 22.58
N ALA A 203 -7.16 -12.55 21.71
CA ALA A 203 -5.90 -13.23 22.03
C ALA A 203 -5.14 -12.52 23.18
N ARG A 204 -5.07 -11.19 23.18
CA ARG A 204 -4.47 -10.39 24.27
C ARG A 204 -5.24 -10.56 25.58
N ALA A 205 -6.57 -10.68 25.52
CA ALA A 205 -7.40 -10.90 26.71
C ALA A 205 -7.21 -12.31 27.31
N LEU A 206 -6.91 -13.32 26.48
CA LEU A 206 -6.57 -14.68 26.93
C LEU A 206 -5.17 -14.73 27.56
N ASP A 207 -4.17 -14.13 26.93
CA ASP A 207 -2.80 -14.02 27.46
C ASP A 207 -2.78 -13.31 28.83
N GLY A 208 -3.56 -12.23 28.97
CA GLY A 208 -3.71 -11.54 30.26
C GLY A 208 -4.40 -12.37 31.36
N LYS A 209 -5.24 -13.35 31.00
CA LYS A 209 -5.83 -14.30 31.96
C LYS A 209 -4.83 -15.39 32.34
N GLU A 210 -4.02 -15.87 31.40
CA GLU A 210 -2.95 -16.84 31.63
C GLU A 210 -1.88 -16.27 32.57
N ALA A 211 -1.40 -15.06 32.30
CA ALA A 211 -0.47 -14.35 33.18
C ALA A 211 -1.01 -14.13 34.61
N ARG A 212 -2.33 -13.93 34.76
CA ARG A 212 -2.97 -13.84 36.08
C ARG A 212 -3.01 -15.18 36.82
N LEU A 213 -3.20 -16.28 36.11
CA LEU A 213 -3.18 -17.62 36.70
C LEU A 213 -1.76 -18.01 37.13
N ASP A 214 -0.74 -17.62 36.38
CA ASP A 214 0.67 -17.85 36.73
C ASP A 214 1.05 -17.13 38.03
N VAL A 215 0.66 -15.84 38.17
CA VAL A 215 0.89 -15.08 39.42
C VAL A 215 0.21 -15.74 40.62
N ILE A 216 -1.03 -16.23 40.45
CA ILE A 216 -1.73 -16.96 41.52
C ILE A 216 -1.02 -18.28 41.83
N GLY A 217 -0.47 -18.96 40.83
CA GLY A 217 0.32 -20.18 41.01
C GLY A 217 1.60 -19.94 41.82
N GLU A 218 2.32 -18.85 41.53
CA GLU A 218 3.49 -18.43 42.30
C GLU A 218 3.13 -18.07 43.75
N GLU A 219 2.08 -17.28 43.97
CA GLU A 219 1.62 -16.91 45.33
C GLU A 219 1.19 -18.15 46.16
N LEU A 220 0.62 -19.17 45.53
CA LEU A 220 0.25 -20.42 46.20
C LEU A 220 1.48 -21.27 46.53
N SER A 221 2.46 -21.33 45.63
CA SER A 221 3.73 -22.05 45.86
C SER A 221 4.53 -21.43 47.01
N GLU A 222 4.67 -20.10 47.03
CA GLU A 222 5.36 -19.40 48.12
C GLU A 222 4.67 -19.62 49.47
N LYS A 223 3.34 -19.71 49.46
CA LYS A 223 2.55 -19.96 50.67
C LYS A 223 2.68 -21.40 51.18
N GLU A 224 2.77 -22.38 50.28
CA GLU A 224 3.05 -23.78 50.64
C GLU A 224 4.47 -23.91 51.23
N GLU A 225 5.48 -23.25 50.64
CA GLU A 225 6.84 -23.23 51.19
C GLU A 225 6.91 -22.58 52.58
N GLU A 226 6.19 -21.48 52.81
CA GLU A 226 6.09 -20.85 54.14
C GLU A 226 5.39 -21.73 55.20
N GLU A 227 4.43 -22.56 54.79
CA GLU A 227 3.75 -23.49 55.69
C GLU A 227 4.65 -24.68 56.04
N GLU A 228 5.41 -25.21 55.08
CA GLU A 228 6.41 -26.26 55.33
C GLU A 228 7.56 -25.77 56.24
N GLU A 229 8.06 -24.54 56.06
CA GLU A 229 9.09 -23.98 56.94
C GLU A 229 8.57 -23.78 58.39
N LYS A 230 7.29 -23.40 58.55
CA LYS A 230 6.67 -23.26 59.88
C LYS A 230 6.41 -24.61 60.54
N GLU A 231 6.09 -25.65 59.79
CA GLU A 231 5.97 -27.01 60.33
C GLU A 231 7.34 -27.60 60.69
N GLY A 232 8.37 -27.39 59.85
CA GLY A 232 9.75 -27.80 60.14
C GLY A 232 10.32 -27.09 61.38
N GLY A 233 10.13 -25.78 61.49
CA GLY A 233 10.59 -25.01 62.66
C GLY A 233 9.91 -25.41 63.97
N ARG A 234 8.62 -25.80 63.93
CA ARG A 234 7.92 -26.34 65.11
C ARG A 234 8.45 -27.70 65.54
N GLN A 235 8.81 -28.56 64.59
CA GLN A 235 9.40 -29.87 64.88
C GLN A 235 10.81 -29.73 65.50
N ASP A 236 11.62 -28.78 65.02
CA ASP A 236 12.93 -28.48 65.59
C ASP A 236 12.84 -27.85 67.00
N GLU A 237 11.90 -26.94 67.24
CA GLU A 237 11.66 -26.38 68.59
C GLU A 237 11.18 -27.45 69.60
N ASP A 238 10.37 -28.41 69.16
CA ASP A 238 9.92 -29.53 69.99
C ASP A 238 11.05 -30.55 70.25
N LEU A 239 11.96 -30.75 69.31
CA LEU A 239 13.17 -31.56 69.47
C LEU A 239 14.18 -30.90 70.43
N GLU A 240 14.40 -29.58 70.32
CA GLU A 240 15.28 -28.85 71.23
C GLU A 240 14.74 -28.86 72.67
N ARG A 241 13.43 -28.68 72.88
CA ARG A 241 12.80 -28.82 74.21
C ARG A 241 12.96 -30.22 74.79
N ALA A 242 12.84 -31.27 73.98
CA ALA A 242 13.03 -32.65 74.43
C ALA A 242 14.48 -32.95 74.86
N THR A 243 15.47 -32.23 74.32
CA THR A 243 16.89 -32.39 74.68
C THR A 243 17.33 -31.60 75.92
N GLN A 244 16.57 -30.59 76.36
CA GLN A 244 16.87 -29.81 77.57
C GLN A 244 16.36 -30.44 78.88
N ASP A 245 15.47 -31.43 78.81
CA ASP A 245 14.88 -32.13 79.96
C ASP A 245 15.58 -33.49 80.31
N CYS A 246 16.85 -33.69 79.90
CA CYS A 246 17.67 -34.86 80.27
C CYS A 246 18.86 -34.50 81.18
#